data_AF-A0A552EAN8-F1
#
_entry.id   AF-A0A552EAN8-F1
#
_cell.length_a   1.000
_cell.length_b   1.000
_cell.length_c   1.000
_cell.angle_alpha   90.00
_cell.angle_beta   90.00
_cell.angle_gamma   90.00
#
_symmetry.space_group_name_H-M   'P 1'
#
loop_
_entity.id
_entity.type
_entity.pdbx_description
1 polymer ?
#
loop_
_entity_poly.entity_id
_entity_poly.type
_entity_poly.pdbx_seq_one_letter_code
_entity_poly.pdbx_strand_id
1 'polypeptide(L)'
;MLANASDKIELGLLPYKPAFGIVVIDPDEPYGRIIVEMYPHHSDSFAPTFELRPDQDPHWYKHFREQFENLWNGCGQRHFSGVEVHKLVEEVRNVSSN
;
A
#
# COMPACT_ATOMS: atom_id res chain seq x y z
N MET A 1 -17.14 22.01 -6.89
CA MET A 1 -17.21 21.28 -8.17
C MET A 1 -16.02 20.32 -8.14
N LEU A 2 -16.19 19.11 -7.57
CA LEU A 2 -15.09 18.15 -7.42
C LEU A 2 -14.83 17.55 -8.80
N ALA A 3 -13.77 18.03 -9.43
CA ALA A 3 -13.35 17.54 -10.73
C ALA A 3 -12.96 16.06 -10.60
N ASN A 4 -13.70 15.19 -11.30
CA ASN A 4 -13.26 13.93 -11.91
C ASN A 4 -11.93 13.35 -11.36
N ALA A 5 -11.91 12.90 -10.11
CA ALA A 5 -10.94 11.90 -9.73
C ALA A 5 -11.36 10.65 -10.50
N SER A 6 -10.68 10.33 -11.59
CA SER A 6 -10.89 9.04 -12.24
C SER A 6 -10.58 7.97 -11.19
N ASP A 7 -11.60 7.20 -10.79
CA ASP A 7 -11.50 6.08 -9.86
C ASP A 7 -10.58 5.00 -10.46
N LYS A 8 -9.27 5.24 -10.41
CA LYS A 8 -8.24 4.36 -10.94
C LYS A 8 -7.75 3.50 -9.80
N ILE A 9 -8.22 2.26 -9.79
CA ILE A 9 -7.67 1.21 -8.94
C ILE A 9 -6.67 0.44 -9.80
N GLU A 10 -5.42 0.42 -9.35
CA GLU A 10 -4.35 -0.38 -9.95
C GLU A 10 -3.95 -1.47 -8.96
N LEU A 11 -3.56 -2.63 -9.48
CA LEU A 11 -3.11 -3.75 -8.65
C LEU A 11 -1.79 -4.30 -9.20
N GLY A 12 -0.84 -4.49 -8.29
CA GLY A 12 0.44 -5.11 -8.55
C GLY A 12 0.61 -6.37 -7.72
N LEU A 13 1.24 -7.39 -8.30
CA LEU A 13 1.66 -8.59 -7.57
C LEU A 13 3.18 -8.58 -7.37
N LEU A 14 3.62 -8.65 -6.12
CA LEU A 14 5.03 -8.84 -5.77
C LEU A 14 5.42 -10.32 -5.90
N PRO A 15 6.60 -10.64 -6.49
CA PRO A 15 7.07 -12.02 -6.61
C PRO A 15 7.69 -12.56 -5.31
N TYR A 16 7.57 -11.84 -4.19
CA TYR A 16 8.11 -12.19 -2.88
C TYR A 16 7.23 -11.63 -1.75
N LYS A 17 7.43 -12.15 -0.53
CA LYS A 17 6.84 -11.58 0.69
C LYS A 17 7.63 -10.33 1.10
N PRO A 18 7.02 -9.14 1.15
CA PRO A 18 7.72 -7.93 1.59
C PRO A 18 8.04 -8.01 3.08
N ALA A 19 9.01 -7.20 3.54
CA ALA A 19 9.40 -7.14 4.95
C ALA A 19 8.43 -6.30 5.82
N PHE A 20 7.64 -5.45 5.19
CA PHE A 20 6.64 -4.60 5.84
C PHE A 20 5.47 -4.34 4.88
N GLY A 21 4.31 -4.00 5.47
CA GLY A 21 3.22 -3.34 4.79
C GLY A 21 3.41 -1.82 4.82
N ILE A 22 2.91 -1.14 3.81
CA ILE A 22 2.97 0.33 3.74
C ILE A 22 1.71 0.89 3.09
N VAL A 23 1.17 1.96 3.68
CA VAL A 23 0.08 2.75 3.14
C VAL A 23 0.55 4.20 3.03
N VAL A 24 0.35 4.81 1.86
CA VAL A 24 0.75 6.19 1.57
C VAL A 24 -0.49 6.98 1.17
N ILE A 25 -0.75 8.08 1.86
CA ILE A 25 -1.93 8.93 1.67
C ILE A 25 -1.43 10.35 1.39
N ASP A 26 -1.87 10.92 0.26
CA ASP A 26 -1.55 12.29 -0.18
C ASP A 26 -0.05 12.64 -0.02
N PRO A 27 0.89 11.86 -0.61
CA PRO A 27 2.32 11.92 -0.29
C PRO A 27 3.02 13.24 -0.62
N ASP A 28 2.43 14.05 -1.50
CA ASP A 28 2.94 15.34 -1.93
C ASP A 28 2.38 16.51 -1.12
N GLU A 29 1.44 16.24 -0.22
CA GLU A 29 0.77 17.25 0.58
C GLU A 29 1.45 17.45 1.94
N PRO A 30 1.42 18.66 2.51
CA PRO A 30 1.96 18.91 3.86
C PRO A 30 1.26 18.09 4.96
N TYR A 31 0.04 17.62 4.70
CA TYR A 31 -0.74 16.76 5.58
C TYR A 31 -0.69 15.28 5.17
N GLY A 32 0.20 14.90 4.26
CA GLY A 32 0.40 13.52 3.85
C GLY A 32 0.74 12.60 5.04
N ARG A 33 0.43 11.32 4.88
CA ARG A 33 0.61 10.29 5.91
C ARG A 33 1.21 9.04 5.30
N ILE A 34 2.18 8.45 6.01
CA ILE A 34 2.67 7.12 5.70
C ILE A 34 2.47 6.25 6.94
N ILE A 35 1.80 5.12 6.77
CA ILE A 35 1.63 4.12 7.83
C ILE A 35 2.46 2.92 7.43
N VAL A 36 3.36 2.49 8.31
CA VAL A 36 4.24 1.33 8.08
C VAL A 36 3.91 0.26 9.11
N GLU A 37 3.70 -0.97 8.63
CA GLU A 37 3.51 -2.16 9.46
C GLU A 37 4.70 -3.11 9.26
N MET A 38 5.51 -3.30 10.29
CA MET A 38 6.70 -4.16 10.22
C MET A 38 6.32 -5.61 10.47
N TYR A 39 6.63 -6.52 9.54
CA TYR A 39 6.32 -7.94 9.74
C TYR A 39 7.36 -8.60 10.65
N PRO A 40 6.95 -9.25 11.75
CA PRO A 40 7.88 -9.94 12.64
C PRO A 40 8.47 -11.19 11.98
N HIS A 41 9.72 -11.51 12.30
CA HIS A 41 10.40 -12.71 11.78
C HIS A 41 9.87 -14.02 12.38
N HIS A 42 9.58 -14.04 13.68
CA HIS A 42 9.15 -15.22 14.43
C HIS A 42 8.17 -14.85 15.55
N SER A 43 7.01 -14.30 15.19
CA SER A 43 5.96 -14.01 16.17
C SER A 43 4.60 -13.96 15.50
N ASP A 44 3.60 -14.55 16.16
CA ASP A 44 2.18 -14.38 15.85
C ASP A 44 1.57 -13.15 16.59
N SER A 45 2.43 -12.34 17.23
CA SER A 45 2.04 -11.12 17.92
C SER A 45 1.75 -9.98 16.94
N PHE A 46 1.13 -8.91 17.45
CA PHE A 46 0.83 -7.69 16.70
C PHE A 46 2.08 -7.14 16.00
N ALA A 47 1.94 -6.87 14.70
CA ALA A 47 3.00 -6.26 13.88
C ALA A 47 3.20 -4.80 14.30
N PRO A 48 4.44 -4.39 14.69
CA PRO A 48 4.71 -3.00 15.04
C PRO A 48 4.28 -2.05 13.93
N THR A 49 3.37 -1.14 14.25
CA THR A 49 2.82 -0.18 13.30
C THR A 49 3.11 1.24 13.77
N PHE A 50 3.55 2.10 12.87
CA PHE A 50 3.81 3.51 13.15
C PHE A 50 3.40 4.42 11.99
N GLU A 51 3.06 5.65 12.32
CA GLU A 51 2.73 6.72 11.36
C GLU A 51 3.92 7.67 11.24
N LEU A 52 4.21 8.10 10.02
CA LEU A 52 5.18 9.13 9.69
C LEU A 52 4.47 10.34 9.09
N ARG A 53 4.91 11.53 9.49
CA ARG A 53 4.43 12.81 8.93
C ARG A 53 5.58 13.60 8.30
N PRO A 54 5.35 14.34 7.20
CA PRO A 54 6.42 15.05 6.50
C PRO A 54 7.02 16.19 7.33
N ASP A 55 6.25 16.80 8.22
CA ASP A 55 6.66 17.90 9.09
C ASP A 55 7.36 17.43 10.38
N GLN A 56 7.19 16.17 10.78
CA GLN A 56 7.76 15.62 12.03
C GLN A 56 8.88 14.64 11.79
N ASP A 57 8.79 13.85 10.73
CA ASP A 57 9.70 12.76 10.42
C ASP A 57 10.30 12.90 9.01
N PRO A 58 10.77 14.09 8.56
CA PRO A 58 11.05 14.36 7.14
C PRO A 58 12.01 13.36 6.49
N HIS A 59 13.03 12.90 7.23
CA HIS A 59 13.98 11.91 6.73
C HIS A 59 13.33 10.53 6.53
N TRP A 60 12.59 10.05 7.53
CA TRP A 60 11.93 8.74 7.46
C TRP A 60 10.75 8.75 6.51
N TYR A 61 9.99 9.83 6.47
CA TYR A 61 8.90 10.04 5.52
C TYR A 61 9.42 9.93 4.08
N LYS A 62 10.52 10.63 3.76
CA LYS A 62 11.17 10.52 2.46
C LYS A 62 11.62 9.07 2.18
N HIS A 63 12.30 8.44 3.13
CA HIS A 63 12.80 7.07 2.96
C HIS A 63 11.68 6.07 2.67
N PHE A 64 10.62 6.05 3.46
CA PHE A 64 9.52 5.10 3.28
C PHE A 64 8.65 5.42 2.07
N ARG A 65 8.56 6.70 1.66
CA ARG A 65 7.98 7.06 0.36
C ARG A 65 8.77 6.41 -0.79
N GLU A 66 10.10 6.52 -0.77
CA GLU A 66 10.95 5.84 -1.77
C GLU A 66 10.79 4.31 -1.72
N GLN A 67 10.62 3.73 -0.53
CA GLN A 67 10.34 2.30 -0.41
C GLN A 67 9.00 1.88 -1.03
N PHE A 68 7.94 2.70 -0.87
CA PHE A 68 6.66 2.46 -1.53
C PHE A 68 6.83 2.43 -3.06
N GLU A 69 7.53 3.42 -3.62
CA GLU A 69 7.79 3.47 -5.07
C GLU A 69 8.60 2.25 -5.54
N ASN A 70 9.60 1.82 -4.78
CA ASN A 70 10.38 0.63 -5.09
C ASN A 70 9.52 -0.65 -5.07
N LEU A 71 8.63 -0.79 -4.08
CA LEU A 71 7.68 -1.91 -4.02
C LEU A 71 6.74 -1.87 -5.24
N TRP A 72 6.15 -0.71 -5.52
CA TRP A 72 5.21 -0.55 -6.63
C TRP A 72 5.84 -0.83 -8.00
N ASN A 73 7.05 -0.33 -8.23
CA ASN A 73 7.81 -0.58 -9.46
C ASN A 73 8.33 -2.03 -9.55
N GLY A 74 8.47 -2.72 -8.41
CA GLY A 74 8.84 -4.13 -8.35
C GLY A 74 7.67 -5.09 -8.59
N CYS A 75 6.43 -4.60 -8.58
CA CYS A 75 5.26 -5.39 -8.90
C CYS A 75 5.20 -5.72 -10.39
N GLY A 76 4.73 -6.92 -10.72
CA GLY A 76 4.12 -7.15 -12.03
C GLY A 76 2.84 -6.35 -12.13
N GLN A 77 2.89 -5.16 -12.73
CA GLN A 77 1.73 -4.28 -12.86
C GLN A 77 0.73 -4.85 -13.86
N ARG A 78 -0.52 -5.02 -13.42
CA ARG A 78 -1.63 -5.37 -14.30
C ARG A 78 -2.73 -4.33 -14.14
N HIS A 79 -3.15 -3.74 -15.24
CA HIS A 79 -4.30 -2.85 -15.24
C HIS A 79 -5.56 -3.70 -15.32
N PHE A 80 -6.44 -3.52 -14.34
CA PHE A 80 -7.75 -4.16 -14.30
C PHE A 80 -8.80 -3.11 -14.63
N SER A 81 -9.78 -3.48 -15.46
CA SER A 81 -11.02 -2.72 -15.58
C SER A 81 -11.85 -2.84 -14.30
N GLY A 82 -12.77 -1.90 -14.05
CA GLY A 82 -13.61 -1.92 -12.85
C GLY A 82 -14.44 -3.21 -12.67
N VAL A 83 -14.81 -3.87 -13.77
CA VAL A 83 -15.51 -5.17 -13.75
C VAL A 83 -14.57 -6.30 -13.29
N GLU A 84 -13.31 -6.28 -13.72
CA GLU A 84 -12.31 -7.29 -13.33
C GLU A 84 -11.90 -7.15 -11.86
N VAL A 85 -11.84 -5.91 -11.34
CA VAL A 85 -11.60 -5.67 -9.90
C VAL A 85 -12.73 -6.27 -9.05
N HIS A 86 -13.99 -6.07 -9.44
CA HIS A 86 -15.12 -6.63 -8.69
C HIS A 86 -15.06 -8.15 -8.59
N LYS A 87 -14.75 -8.82 -9.72
CA LYS A 87 -14.58 -10.27 -9.77
C LYS A 87 -13.43 -10.76 -8.90
N LEU A 88 -12.28 -10.07 -8.93
CA LEU A 88 -11.12 -10.41 -8.11
C LEU A 88 -11.43 -10.31 -6.61
N VAL A 89 -12.14 -9.26 -6.20
CA VAL A 89 -12.55 -9.07 -4.80
C VAL A 89 -13.45 -10.21 -4.32
N GLU A 90 -14.37 -10.68 -5.15
CA GLU A 90 -15.21 -11.83 -4.81
C GLU A 90 -14.40 -13.13 -4.69
N GLU A 91 -13.46 -13.36 -5.61
CA GLU A 91 -12.56 -14.51 -5.57
C GLU A 91 -11.71 -14.53 -4.29
N VAL A 92 -11.12 -13.40 -3.89
CA VAL A 92 -10.34 -13.27 -2.65
C VAL A 92 -11.22 -13.56 -1.42
N ARG A 93 -12.45 -13.02 -1.36
CA ARG A 93 -13.38 -13.29 -0.25
C ARG A 93 -13.71 -14.77 -0.11
N ASN A 94 -13.88 -15.47 -1.22
CA ASN A 94 -14.19 -16.91 -1.23
C ASN A 94 -12.99 -17.75 -0.76
N VAL A 95 -11.76 -17.32 -1.04
CA VAL A 95 -10.54 -17.98 -0.54
C VAL A 95 -10.35 -17.77 0.96
N SER A 96 -10.64 -16.57 1.49
CA SER A 96 -10.53 -16.29 2.93
C SER A 96 -11.64 -16.89 3.80
N SER A 97 -12.68 -17.47 3.19
CA SER A 97 -13.81 -18.09 3.90
C SER A 97 -13.71 -19.61 4.05
N ASN A 98 -12.62 -20.22 3.55
CA ASN A 98 -12.26 -21.63 3.72
C ASN A 98 -11.02 -21.75 4.62
#